data_AF-A0A419JV82-F1
#
_entry.id   AF-A0A419JV82-F1
#
_cell.length_a   1.000
_cell.length_b   1.000
_cell.length_c   1.000
_cell.angle_alpha   90.00
_cell.angle_beta   90.00
_cell.angle_gamma   90.00
#
_symmetry.space_group_name_H-M   'P 1'
#
loop_
_entity.id
_entity.type
_entity.pdbx_description
1 polymer ?
#
loop_
_entity_poly.entity_id
_entity_poly.type
_entity_poly.pdbx_seq_one_letter_code
_entity_poly.pdbx_strand_id
1 'polypeptide(L)'
;MDIVPLCDCDPFQGVPVVPDLGVLASKDPVAVDRACVDLVNASHGIPGSMAEAAGVLEPGVEKINAIAKMRWKATPGATHVTPDWRVMLKAAERVGLGTQRYKLVKVNFGFPPQKN
;
A
#
# COMPACT_ATOMS: atom_id res chain seq x y z
N MET A 1 -9.78 7.02 -5.02
CA MET A 1 -9.88 6.48 -3.65
C MET A 1 -8.58 6.82 -2.97
N ASP A 2 -8.63 7.44 -1.79
CA ASP A 2 -7.41 7.93 -1.15
C ASP A 2 -6.71 6.85 -0.33
N ILE A 3 -5.38 6.88 -0.32
CA ILE A 3 -4.56 5.97 0.49
C ILE A 3 -4.08 6.78 1.70
N VAL A 4 -4.73 6.57 2.84
CA VAL A 4 -4.55 7.38 4.05
C VAL A 4 -3.87 6.59 5.16
N PRO A 5 -3.17 7.25 6.10
CA PRO A 5 -2.37 6.55 7.09
C PRO A 5 -3.18 5.94 8.26
N LEU A 6 -4.42 6.37 8.47
CA LEU A 6 -5.25 5.96 9.60
C LEU A 6 -6.37 5.03 9.14
N CYS A 7 -6.73 4.07 9.99
CA CYS A 7 -7.86 3.17 9.74
C CYS A 7 -9.17 3.96 9.71
N ASP A 8 -10.20 3.38 9.09
CA ASP A 8 -11.59 3.84 9.21
C ASP A 8 -12.10 3.88 10.67
N CYS A 9 -11.36 3.27 11.60
CA CYS A 9 -11.63 3.29 13.02
C CYS A 9 -11.17 4.58 13.74
N ASP A 10 -10.37 5.43 13.09
CA ASP A 10 -9.93 6.72 13.62
C ASP A 10 -10.89 7.82 13.14
N PRO A 11 -11.31 8.77 14.01
CA PRO A 11 -12.19 9.88 13.62
C PRO A 11 -11.56 10.81 12.57
N PHE A 12 -10.25 10.70 12.33
CA PHE A 12 -9.54 11.44 11.30
C PHE A 12 -8.77 10.48 10.39
N GLN A 13 -8.72 10.80 9.10
CA GLN A 13 -8.02 9.98 8.11
C GLN A 13 -6.56 10.44 7.91
N GLY A 14 -6.32 11.75 8.01
CA GLY A 14 -5.02 12.38 7.73
C GLY A 14 -4.85 12.75 6.25
N VAL A 15 -3.71 13.33 5.90
CA VAL A 15 -3.35 13.63 4.51
C VAL A 15 -3.00 12.31 3.80
N PRO A 16 -3.50 12.06 2.57
CA PRO A 16 -3.14 10.88 1.80
C PRO A 16 -1.63 10.71 1.67
N VAL A 17 -1.12 9.48 1.77
CA VAL A 17 0.32 9.20 1.82
C VAL A 17 0.95 9.15 0.43
N VAL A 18 0.18 8.77 -0.59
CA VAL A 18 0.55 8.78 -2.01
C VAL A 18 -0.67 9.23 -2.84
N PRO A 19 -0.49 9.70 -4.09
CA PRO A 19 -1.60 10.01 -4.99
C PRO A 19 -2.50 8.80 -5.27
N ASP A 20 -3.71 9.04 -5.78
CA ASP A 20 -4.58 7.98 -6.29
C ASP A 20 -3.88 7.18 -7.41
N LEU A 21 -3.82 5.85 -7.24
CA LEU A 21 -3.12 4.92 -8.14
C LEU A 21 -4.10 4.16 -9.07
N GLY A 22 -5.39 4.50 -9.01
CA GLY A 22 -6.47 3.85 -9.73
C GLY A 22 -6.99 2.59 -9.02
N VAL A 23 -7.70 1.75 -9.78
CA VAL A 23 -8.33 0.54 -9.28
C VAL A 23 -7.65 -0.68 -9.89
N LEU A 24 -7.25 -1.62 -9.04
CA LEU A 24 -6.72 -2.92 -9.44
C LEU A 24 -7.78 -4.00 -9.27
N ALA A 25 -7.75 -5.01 -10.14
CA ALA A 25 -8.63 -6.16 -10.05
C ALA A 25 -7.85 -7.44 -10.40
N SER A 26 -8.12 -8.52 -9.66
CA SER A 26 -7.58 -9.85 -9.90
C SER A 26 -8.54 -10.90 -9.36
N LYS A 27 -8.46 -12.12 -9.91
CA LYS A 27 -9.09 -13.31 -9.31
C LYS A 27 -8.19 -13.95 -8.24
N ASP A 28 -6.92 -13.58 -8.20
CA ASP A 28 -5.96 -13.97 -7.17
C ASP A 28 -5.83 -12.83 -6.15
N PRO A 29 -6.34 -13.01 -4.90
CA PRO A 29 -6.33 -11.97 -3.88
C PRO A 29 -4.91 -11.62 -3.40
N VAL A 30 -4.00 -12.60 -3.37
CA VAL A 30 -2.61 -12.37 -2.93
C VAL A 30 -1.85 -11.55 -3.98
N ALA A 31 -2.10 -11.83 -5.26
CA ALA A 31 -1.47 -11.13 -6.37
C ALA A 31 -1.91 -9.64 -6.43
N VAL A 32 -3.19 -9.34 -6.21
CA VAL A 32 -3.68 -7.94 -6.24
C VAL A 32 -3.18 -7.14 -5.05
N ASP A 33 -3.21 -7.71 -3.84
CA ASP A 33 -2.67 -7.02 -2.66
C ASP A 33 -1.18 -6.75 -2.81
N ARG A 34 -0.43 -7.72 -3.36
CA ARG A 34 0.98 -7.53 -3.67
C ARG A 34 1.20 -6.38 -4.65
N ALA A 35 0.42 -6.35 -5.73
CA ALA A 35 0.51 -5.30 -6.74
C ALA A 35 0.17 -3.92 -6.17
N CYS A 36 -0.82 -3.82 -5.27
CA CYS A 36 -1.15 -2.57 -4.57
C CYS A 36 0.04 -2.04 -3.76
N VAL A 37 0.69 -2.90 -2.96
CA VAL A 37 1.87 -2.52 -2.18
C VAL A 37 3.02 -2.05 -3.08
N ASP A 38 3.29 -2.80 -4.15
CA ASP A 38 4.39 -2.47 -5.07
C ASP A 38 4.13 -1.13 -5.79
N LEU A 39 2.88 -0.82 -6.16
CA LEU A 39 2.50 0.47 -6.74
C LEU A 39 2.60 1.63 -5.74
N VAL A 40 2.21 1.42 -4.48
CA VAL A 40 2.39 2.42 -3.42
C VAL A 40 3.87 2.75 -3.25
N ASN A 41 4.72 1.73 -3.17
CA ASN A 41 6.16 1.95 -3.04
C ASN A 41 6.76 2.64 -4.27
N ALA A 42 6.28 2.30 -5.48
CA ALA A 42 6.73 2.94 -6.73
C ALA A 42 6.24 4.39 -6.90
N SER A 43 5.21 4.82 -6.17
CA SER A 43 4.69 6.19 -6.23
C SER A 43 5.50 7.16 -5.37
N HIS A 44 5.40 8.46 -5.68
CA HIS A 44 5.91 9.52 -4.81
C HIS A 44 4.98 9.66 -3.59
N GLY A 45 5.56 9.92 -2.43
CA GLY A 45 4.79 10.34 -1.27
C GLY A 45 4.26 11.77 -1.42
N ILE A 46 3.19 12.10 -0.70
CA ILE A 46 2.63 13.46 -0.68
C ILE A 46 3.31 14.29 0.42
N PRO A 47 3.84 15.50 0.13
CA PRO A 47 4.36 16.41 1.15
C PRO A 47 3.29 16.80 2.19
N GLY A 48 3.67 16.93 3.46
CA GLY A 48 2.75 17.15 4.58
C GLY A 48 1.99 15.90 5.04
N SER A 49 2.19 14.75 4.40
CA SER A 49 1.60 13.48 4.82
C SER A 49 2.51 12.72 5.80
N MET A 50 2.01 11.60 6.33
CA MET A 50 2.85 10.69 7.13
C MET A 50 3.98 10.04 6.31
N ALA A 51 3.95 10.07 4.98
CA ALA A 51 5.08 9.67 4.16
C ALA A 51 6.28 10.63 4.32
N GLU A 52 6.02 11.93 4.49
CA GLU A 52 7.06 12.91 4.80
C GLU A 52 7.61 12.69 6.21
N ALA A 53 6.71 12.53 7.19
CA ALA A 53 7.11 12.29 8.58
C ALA A 53 7.93 10.99 8.76
N ALA A 54 7.66 9.98 7.92
CA ALA A 54 8.42 8.73 7.87
C ALA A 54 9.71 8.80 7.04
N GLY A 55 9.97 9.90 6.33
CA GLY A 55 11.14 10.04 5.45
C GLY A 55 11.08 9.16 4.20
N VAL A 56 9.88 8.88 3.68
CA VAL A 56 9.63 7.92 2.58
C VAL A 56 8.93 8.55 1.38
N LEU A 57 9.23 9.81 1.06
CA LEU A 57 8.63 10.51 -0.09
C LEU A 57 9.10 9.97 -1.44
N GLU A 58 10.31 9.42 -1.52
CA GLU A 58 10.90 9.02 -2.80
C GLU A 58 10.21 7.79 -3.43
N PRO A 59 10.09 7.71 -4.76
CA PRO A 59 9.71 6.49 -5.46
C PRO A 59 10.67 5.33 -5.16
N GLY A 60 10.12 4.12 -5.09
CA GLY A 60 10.89 2.88 -4.90
C GLY A 60 11.27 2.58 -3.45
N VAL A 61 11.03 3.50 -2.50
CA VAL A 61 11.22 3.23 -1.07
C VAL A 61 9.97 2.60 -0.46
N GLU A 62 10.16 1.79 0.58
CA GLU A 62 9.09 1.12 1.28
C GLU A 62 8.32 2.11 2.17
N LYS A 63 7.01 2.25 1.94
CA LYS A 63 6.18 3.26 2.62
C LYS A 63 5.29 2.68 3.71
N ILE A 64 4.62 1.55 3.43
CA ILE A 64 3.54 1.02 4.28
C ILE A 64 4.04 0.63 5.68
N ASN A 65 5.09 -0.18 5.78
CA ASN A 65 5.63 -0.56 7.08
C ASN A 65 6.32 0.62 7.77
N ALA A 66 7.01 1.50 7.04
CA ALA A 66 7.59 2.71 7.62
C ALA A 66 6.53 3.55 8.36
N ILE A 67 5.40 3.82 7.70
CA ILE A 67 4.27 4.59 8.25
C ILE A 67 3.58 3.81 9.38
N ALA A 68 3.29 2.52 9.19
CA ALA A 68 2.65 1.69 10.21
C ALA A 68 3.50 1.58 11.50
N LYS A 69 4.82 1.51 11.37
CA LYS A 69 5.76 1.46 12.52
C LYS A 69 5.76 2.76 13.31
N MET A 70 5.65 3.92 12.65
CA MET A 70 5.52 5.20 13.36
C MET A 70 4.28 5.21 14.23
N ARG A 71 3.13 4.82 13.67
CA ARG A 71 1.87 4.76 14.42
C ARG A 71 1.92 3.72 15.55
N TRP A 72 2.50 2.56 15.28
CA TRP A 72 2.67 1.51 16.28
C TRP A 72 3.49 2.01 17.48
N LYS A 73 4.63 2.67 17.24
CA LYS A 73 5.48 3.25 18.30
C LYS A 73 4.78 4.34 19.11
N ALA A 74 3.81 5.03 18.53
CA ALA A 74 3.03 6.07 19.20
C ALA A 74 1.82 5.50 19.99
N THR A 75 1.51 4.21 19.87
CA THR A 75 0.34 3.60 20.52
C THR A 75 0.68 3.18 21.96
N PRO A 76 -0.06 3.67 22.98
CA PRO A 76 0.16 3.25 24.36
C PRO A 76 0.01 1.73 24.53
N GLY A 77 1.01 1.09 25.14
CA GLY A 77 1.00 -0.36 25.35
C GLY A 77 1.33 -1.19 24.11
N ALA A 78 1.78 -0.57 23.01
CA ALA A 78 2.28 -1.29 21.84
C ALA A 78 3.41 -2.25 22.23
N THR A 79 3.33 -3.49 21.72
CA THR A 79 4.33 -4.53 21.99
C THR A 79 5.56 -4.37 21.07
N HIS A 80 6.57 -5.23 21.24
CA HIS A 80 7.74 -5.26 20.35
C HIS A 80 7.43 -5.78 18.93
N VAL A 81 6.24 -6.36 18.71
CA VAL A 81 5.84 -6.90 17.41
C VAL A 81 5.29 -5.75 16.56
N THR A 82 6.12 -5.25 15.64
CA THR A 82 5.71 -4.18 14.73
C THR A 82 4.91 -4.75 13.55
N PRO A 83 3.89 -4.04 13.05
CA PRO A 83 3.14 -4.46 11.86
C PRO A 83 4.06 -4.67 10.66
N ASP A 84 3.82 -5.75 9.92
CA ASP A 84 4.53 -6.05 8.67
C ASP A 84 3.59 -6.73 7.67
N TRP A 85 3.20 -5.99 6.61
CA TRP A 85 2.31 -6.50 5.55
C TRP A 85 2.84 -7.77 4.88
N ARG A 86 4.17 -7.99 4.88
CA ARG A 86 4.79 -9.18 4.27
C ARG A 86 4.41 -10.46 5.00
N VAL A 87 4.13 -10.39 6.30
CA VAL A 87 3.71 -11.56 7.09
C VAL A 87 2.35 -12.05 6.62
N MET A 88 1.42 -11.13 6.37
CA MET A 88 0.07 -11.46 5.87
C MET A 88 0.12 -12.13 4.50
N LEU A 89 0.86 -11.55 3.54
CA LEU A 89 0.95 -12.13 2.20
C LEU A 89 1.66 -13.49 2.19
N LYS A 90 2.73 -13.65 2.99
CA LYS A 90 3.41 -14.95 3.13
C LYS A 90 2.50 -16.01 3.72
N ALA A 91 1.69 -15.66 4.73
CA ALA A 91 0.74 -16.59 5.31
C ALA A 91 -0.35 -16.98 4.31
N ALA A 92 -0.93 -16.01 3.59
CA ALA A 92 -1.96 -16.24 2.59
C ALA A 92 -1.48 -17.13 1.44
N GLU A 93 -0.28 -16.88 0.91
CA GLU A 93 0.32 -17.72 -0.12
C GLU A 93 0.61 -19.15 0.40
N ARG A 94 1.09 -19.27 1.64
CA ARG A 94 1.38 -20.58 2.26
C ARG A 94 0.14 -21.46 2.43
N VAL A 95 -1.02 -20.87 2.72
CA VAL A 95 -2.28 -21.60 2.85
C VAL A 95 -3.04 -21.77 1.52
N GLY A 96 -2.44 -21.32 0.40
CA GLY A 96 -2.99 -21.53 -0.94
C GLY A 96 -4.08 -20.57 -1.37
N LEU A 97 -4.19 -19.38 -0.77
CA LEU A 97 -5.16 -18.35 -1.19
C LEU A 97 -4.81 -17.68 -2.53
N GLY A 98 -3.57 -17.86 -3.01
CA GLY A 98 -3.06 -17.22 -4.22
C GLY A 98 -1.54 -17.18 -4.23
N THR A 99 -0.96 -16.39 -5.12
CA THR A 99 0.49 -16.16 -5.18
C THR A 99 0.84 -14.68 -5.21
N GLN A 100 2.00 -14.32 -4.68
CA GLN A 100 2.55 -12.96 -4.81
C GLN A 100 3.06 -12.65 -6.22
N ARG A 101 3.11 -13.64 -7.14
CA ARG A 101 3.51 -13.41 -8.53
C ARG A 101 2.36 -12.83 -9.34
N TYR A 102 2.61 -11.71 -10.01
CA TYR A 102 1.61 -11.08 -10.85
C TYR A 102 2.23 -10.47 -12.11
N LYS A 103 1.39 -10.20 -13.12
CA LYS A 103 1.72 -9.38 -14.28
C LYS A 103 0.73 -8.23 -14.32
N LEU A 104 1.22 -7.00 -14.24
CA LEU A 104 0.37 -5.82 -14.35
C LEU A 104 -0.03 -5.61 -15.82
N VAL A 105 -1.34 -5.60 -16.08
CA VAL A 105 -1.90 -5.31 -17.40
C VAL A 105 -2.70 -4.01 -17.29
N LYS A 106 -2.25 -2.96 -17.98
CA LYS A 106 -2.99 -1.69 -18.04
C LYS A 106 -4.18 -1.87 -18.98
N VAL A 107 -5.38 -1.71 -18.44
CA VAL A 107 -6.62 -1.73 -19.21
C VAL A 107 -7.13 -0.31 -19.38
N ASN A 108 -7.60 0.01 -20.58
CA ASN A 108 -8.22 1.29 -20.87
C ASN A 108 -9.74 1.09 -20.93
N PHE A 109 -10.46 1.56 -19.91
CA PHE A 109 -11.92 1.55 -19.93
C PHE A 109 -12.41 2.79 -20.67
N GLY A 110 -12.62 2.68 -21.98
CA GLY A 110 -13.41 3.65 -22.74
C GLY A 110 -12.64 4.70 -23.56
N PHE A 111 -11.32 4.69 -23.59
CA PHE A 111 -10.55 5.45 -24.58
C PHE A 111 -9.86 4.51 -25.58
N PRO A 112 -9.61 4.94 -26.84
CA PRO A 112 -8.80 4.16 -27.77
C PRO A 112 -7.45 3.85 -27.13
N PRO A 113 -6.90 2.62 -27.28
CA PRO A 113 -5.55 2.31 -26.81
C PRO A 113 -4.59 3.34 -27.40
N GLN A 114 -3.80 4.00 -26.54
CA GLN A 114 -2.74 4.88 -27.01
C GLN A 114 -1.78 4.04 -27.84
N LYS A 115 -1.65 4.37 -29.12
CA LYS A 115 -0.64 3.79 -29.99
C LYS A 115 0.71 4.32 -29.53
N ASN A 116 1.58 3.41 -29.12
CA ASN A 116 3.02 3.68 -29.00
C ASN A 116 3.58 4.12 -30.35
#